data_AF-A0A5J4QVW3-F1
#
_entry.id   AF-A0A5J4QVW3-F1
#
_cell.length_a   1.000
_cell.length_b   1.000
_cell.length_c   1.000
_cell.angle_alpha   90.00
_cell.angle_beta   90.00
_cell.angle_gamma   90.00
#
_symmetry.space_group_name_H-M   'P 1'
#
loop_
_entity.id
_entity.type
_entity.pdbx_description
1 polymer ?
#
loop_
_entity_poly.entity_id
_entity_poly.type
_entity_poly.pdbx_seq_one_letter_code
_entity_poly.pdbx_strand_id
1 'polypeptide(L)'
;MQPVNMQDKYKQWTQEIALPVISYVAQRVGLINEQSNQQQQQQQMNIGQGGQFILPTTLTGLIRNIFSHISVSKTKQEFGLGIARGLGANDGNNQINFLPLGLYLSQDQKQLIQFEDKLIQPDIVGVLKAQQSETMLQTSEAQGLNSLFQLWIERGEHFLLVGPEGAGKHMLLRDALKKQVNSEIAE
;
A
#
# COMPACT_ATOMS: atom_id res chain seq x y z
N MET A 1 18.66 14.56 27.79
CA MET A 1 17.72 13.53 27.30
C MET A 1 18.55 12.42 26.68
N GLN A 2 18.42 11.17 27.14
CA GLN A 2 19.13 10.05 26.52
C GLN A 2 18.58 9.82 25.10
N PRO A 3 19.43 9.51 24.11
CA PRO A 3 18.97 9.22 22.76
C PRO A 3 18.12 7.95 22.79
N VAL A 4 16.85 8.06 22.44
CA VAL A 4 15.96 6.90 22.38
C VAL A 4 16.40 6.02 21.22
N ASN A 5 16.78 4.79 21.52
CA ASN A 5 17.20 3.82 20.53
C ASN A 5 16.03 3.43 19.63
N MET A 6 16.16 3.68 18.32
CA MET A 6 15.14 3.31 17.33
C MET A 6 14.92 1.80 17.26
N GLN A 7 15.93 0.97 17.53
CA GLN A 7 15.78 -0.48 17.55
C GLN A 7 14.79 -0.93 18.63
N ASP A 8 14.83 -0.30 19.81
CA ASP A 8 13.91 -0.60 20.90
C ASP A 8 12.48 -0.16 20.56
N LYS A 9 12.33 0.99 19.89
CA LYS A 9 11.03 1.43 19.36
C LYS A 9 10.46 0.47 18.32
N TYR A 10 11.26 0.01 17.36
CA TYR A 10 10.78 -0.95 16.35
C TYR A 10 10.39 -2.28 16.99
N LYS A 11 11.15 -2.77 17.97
CA LYS A 11 10.81 -3.97 18.72
C LYS A 11 9.47 -3.80 19.43
N GLN A 12 9.26 -2.66 20.09
CA GLN A 12 7.99 -2.32 20.74
C GLN A 12 6.83 -2.25 19.73
N TRP A 13 6.98 -1.49 18.64
CA TRP A 13 5.91 -1.35 17.62
C TRP A 13 5.59 -2.65 16.90
N THR A 14 6.59 -3.51 16.70
CA THR A 14 6.41 -4.84 16.13
C THR A 14 5.53 -5.69 17.05
N GLN A 15 5.77 -5.65 18.35
CA GLN A 15 4.95 -6.36 19.34
C GLN A 15 3.54 -5.79 19.45
N GLU A 16 3.40 -4.46 19.46
CA GLU A 16 2.11 -3.79 19.66
C GLU A 16 1.22 -3.78 18.42
N ILE A 17 1.80 -3.75 17.21
CA ILE A 17 1.06 -3.52 15.96
C ILE A 17 1.29 -4.66 14.97
N ALA A 18 2.55 -4.91 14.59
CA ALA A 18 2.83 -5.81 13.47
C ALA A 18 2.41 -7.25 13.76
N LEU A 19 2.78 -7.81 14.92
CA LEU A 19 2.46 -9.19 15.27
C LEU A 19 0.95 -9.44 15.38
N PRO A 20 0.14 -8.62 16.08
CA PRO A 20 -1.31 -8.79 16.11
C PRO A 20 -1.93 -8.77 14.71
N VAL A 21 -1.51 -7.84 13.85
CA VAL A 21 -2.06 -7.70 12.50
C VAL A 21 -1.64 -8.88 11.61
N ILE A 22 -0.37 -9.30 11.66
CA ILE A 22 0.12 -10.47 10.91
C ILE A 22 -0.62 -11.73 11.35
N SER A 23 -0.79 -11.95 12.66
CA SER A 23 -1.55 -13.10 13.18
C SER A 23 -3.00 -13.08 12.73
N TYR A 24 -3.67 -11.93 12.79
CA TYR A 24 -5.04 -11.77 12.31
C TYR A 24 -5.18 -12.13 10.82
N VAL A 25 -4.27 -11.62 9.98
CA VAL A 25 -4.28 -11.91 8.54
C VAL A 25 -4.01 -13.40 8.31
N ALA A 26 -2.98 -13.95 8.95
CA ALA A 26 -2.61 -15.36 8.80
C ALA A 26 -3.73 -16.33 9.22
N GLN A 27 -4.50 -16.00 10.26
CA GLN A 27 -5.71 -16.75 10.63
C GLN A 27 -6.80 -16.62 9.56
N ARG A 28 -7.07 -15.40 9.07
CA ARG A 28 -8.13 -15.13 8.07
C ARG A 28 -7.89 -15.79 6.73
N VAL A 29 -6.63 -15.98 6.37
CA VAL A 29 -6.24 -16.59 5.10
C VAL A 29 -5.93 -18.09 5.24
N GLY A 30 -6.23 -18.68 6.40
CA GLY A 30 -6.09 -20.11 6.66
C GLY A 30 -4.64 -20.59 6.75
N LEU A 31 -3.69 -19.69 6.99
CA LEU A 31 -2.26 -20.02 7.16
C LEU A 31 -1.95 -20.46 8.61
N ILE A 32 -2.76 -20.03 9.57
CA ILE A 32 -2.69 -20.48 10.97
C ILE A 32 -4.05 -21.06 11.34
N ASN A 33 -4.10 -22.37 11.53
CA ASN A 33 -5.27 -23.07 12.04
C ASN A 33 -5.20 -23.11 13.57
N GLU A 34 -5.94 -22.23 14.25
CA GLU A 34 -6.27 -22.45 15.67
C GLU A 34 -7.42 -23.47 15.75
N GLN A 35 -7.10 -24.73 15.47
CA GLN A 35 -8.00 -25.83 15.79
C GLN A 35 -7.80 -26.23 17.24
N SER A 36 -8.51 -25.58 18.16
CA SER A 36 -8.94 -26.27 19.38
C SER A 36 -10.00 -27.30 18.97
N ASN A 37 -9.62 -28.57 19.02
CA ASN A 37 -10.43 -29.76 18.79
C ASN A 37 -11.86 -29.61 19.33
N GLN A 38 -12.87 -29.49 18.45
CA GLN A 38 -14.24 -30.07 18.61
C GLN A 38 -15.24 -29.72 17.49
N GLN A 39 -14.90 -28.93 16.45
CA GLN A 39 -15.86 -28.59 15.37
C GLN A 39 -15.42 -29.01 13.95
N GLN A 40 -14.68 -30.10 13.81
CA GLN A 40 -14.17 -30.54 12.50
C GLN A 40 -15.14 -31.33 11.60
N GLN A 41 -16.43 -31.49 11.95
CA GLN A 41 -17.36 -32.27 11.11
C GLN A 41 -18.47 -31.50 10.39
N GLN A 42 -18.45 -30.16 10.36
CA GLN A 42 -19.43 -29.40 9.55
C GLN A 42 -18.86 -28.30 8.64
N GLN A 43 -17.54 -28.09 8.58
CA GLN A 43 -16.93 -27.02 7.76
C GLN A 43 -16.30 -27.48 6.43
N GLN A 44 -16.69 -28.64 5.88
CA GLN A 44 -16.28 -29.03 4.52
C GLN A 44 -17.15 -28.45 3.38
N MET A 45 -18.08 -27.54 3.68
CA MET A 45 -18.96 -26.91 2.67
C MET A 45 -19.05 -25.38 2.77
N ASN A 46 -18.13 -24.70 3.47
CA ASN A 46 -18.06 -23.23 3.50
C ASN A 46 -16.60 -22.74 3.40
N ILE A 47 -15.94 -23.02 2.27
CA ILE A 47 -14.71 -22.31 1.85
C ILE A 47 -15.11 -21.06 1.04
N GLY A 48 -16.02 -20.27 1.60
CA GLY A 48 -16.47 -19.01 0.99
C GLY A 48 -16.55 -17.97 2.09
N GLN A 49 -15.90 -16.83 1.91
CA GLN A 49 -15.76 -15.70 2.84
C GLN A 49 -14.56 -15.70 3.80
N GLY A 50 -13.48 -16.41 3.45
CA GLY A 50 -12.12 -16.01 3.83
C GLY A 50 -11.65 -14.88 2.90
N GLY A 51 -10.91 -13.88 3.41
CA GLY A 51 -10.47 -12.72 2.61
C GLY A 51 -9.78 -13.16 1.32
N GLN A 52 -10.37 -12.89 0.16
CA GLN A 52 -9.76 -13.26 -1.12
C GLN A 52 -8.65 -12.27 -1.42
N PHE A 53 -7.41 -12.74 -1.58
CA PHE A 53 -6.36 -11.91 -2.13
C PHE A 53 -6.57 -11.70 -3.63
N ILE A 54 -6.18 -10.55 -4.17
CA ILE A 54 -6.16 -10.28 -5.62
C ILE A 54 -5.28 -11.31 -6.32
N LEU A 55 -4.11 -11.60 -5.74
CA LEU A 55 -3.19 -12.63 -6.20
C LEU A 55 -2.85 -13.63 -5.09
N PRO A 56 -2.80 -14.94 -5.40
CA PRO A 56 -2.26 -15.93 -4.49
C PRO A 56 -0.82 -15.60 -4.10
N THR A 57 -0.51 -15.61 -2.80
CA THR A 57 0.83 -15.33 -2.28
C THR A 57 1.10 -16.17 -1.02
N THR A 58 2.38 -16.30 -0.66
CA THR A 58 2.79 -17.03 0.55
C THR A 58 2.78 -16.12 1.77
N LEU A 59 2.79 -16.70 2.98
CA LEU A 59 2.98 -15.93 4.22
C LEU A 59 4.24 -15.05 4.16
N THR A 60 5.33 -15.62 3.65
CA THR A 60 6.59 -14.93 3.44
C THR A 60 6.43 -13.76 2.46
N GLY A 61 5.65 -13.93 1.40
CA GLY A 61 5.32 -12.86 0.46
C GLY A 61 4.58 -11.70 1.12
N LEU A 62 3.57 -11.99 1.96
CA LEU A 62 2.83 -10.99 2.71
C LEU A 62 3.71 -10.22 3.69
N ILE A 63 4.52 -10.95 4.48
CA ILE A 63 5.45 -10.35 5.44
C ILE A 63 6.47 -9.46 4.72
N ARG A 64 7.01 -9.92 3.59
CA ARG A 64 7.93 -9.13 2.78
C ARG A 64 7.26 -7.86 2.25
N ASN A 65 5.99 -7.94 1.84
CA ASN A 65 5.26 -6.77 1.38
C ASN A 65 5.11 -5.74 2.49
N ILE A 66 4.74 -6.15 3.72
CA ILE A 66 4.71 -5.26 4.90
C ILE A 66 6.07 -4.60 5.13
N PHE A 67 7.14 -5.41 5.16
CA PHE A 67 8.49 -4.93 5.43
C PHE A 67 9.00 -3.92 4.40
N SER A 68 8.60 -4.06 3.14
CA SER A 68 8.95 -3.10 2.09
C SER A 68 8.43 -1.68 2.39
N HIS A 69 7.27 -1.56 3.07
CA HIS A 69 6.64 -0.27 3.36
C HIS A 69 7.01 0.35 4.73
N ILE A 70 7.51 -0.43 5.69
CA ILE A 70 7.83 0.08 7.04
C ILE A 70 9.32 0.42 7.23
N SER A 71 10.19 0.05 6.28
CA SER A 71 11.65 0.19 6.45
C SER A 71 12.14 1.63 6.56
N VAL A 72 11.32 2.61 6.18
CA VAL A 72 11.62 4.06 6.30
C VAL A 72 10.86 4.75 7.45
N SER A 73 10.03 4.03 8.19
CA SER A 73 9.17 4.62 9.22
C SER A 73 9.98 5.12 10.41
N LYS A 74 9.93 6.42 10.69
CA LYS A 74 10.53 7.12 11.82
C LYS A 74 9.56 7.29 12.99
N THR A 75 8.27 7.23 12.72
CA THR A 75 7.20 7.38 13.72
C THR A 75 6.28 6.15 13.77
N LYS A 76 5.56 6.02 14.89
CA LYS A 76 4.58 4.93 15.08
C LYS A 76 3.45 5.02 14.06
N GLN A 77 3.07 6.25 13.67
CA GLN A 77 2.07 6.51 12.64
C GLN A 77 2.56 6.07 11.26
N GLU A 78 3.80 6.40 10.88
CA GLU A 78 4.40 5.93 9.63
C GLU A 78 4.48 4.40 9.58
N PHE A 79 4.83 3.78 10.72
CA PHE A 79 4.91 2.34 10.86
C PHE A 79 3.53 1.68 10.67
N GLY A 80 2.49 2.22 11.32
CA GLY A 80 1.11 1.75 11.17
C GLY A 80 0.58 1.91 9.74
N LEU A 81 0.84 3.07 9.10
CA LEU A 81 0.46 3.31 7.71
C LEU A 81 1.18 2.34 6.76
N GLY A 82 2.46 2.07 6.98
CA GLY A 82 3.24 1.12 6.19
C GLY A 82 2.69 -0.31 6.28
N ILE A 83 2.29 -0.76 7.48
CA ILE A 83 1.61 -2.06 7.66
C ILE A 83 0.30 -2.10 6.88
N ALA A 84 -0.53 -1.07 7.01
CA ALA A 84 -1.82 -1.02 6.33
C ALA A 84 -1.67 -1.04 4.81
N ARG A 85 -0.67 -0.32 4.26
CA ARG A 85 -0.34 -0.32 2.83
C ARG A 85 0.18 -1.68 2.35
N GLY A 86 1.14 -2.27 3.06
CA GLY A 86 1.71 -3.56 2.67
C GLY A 86 0.73 -4.74 2.76
N LEU A 87 -0.29 -4.66 3.62
CA LEU A 87 -1.35 -5.66 3.66
C LEU A 87 -2.46 -5.37 2.65
N GLY A 88 -2.91 -4.11 2.59
CA GLY A 88 -4.03 -3.69 1.75
C GLY A 88 -3.75 -3.81 0.25
N ALA A 89 -2.48 -3.76 -0.17
CA ALA A 89 -2.10 -3.82 -1.58
C ALA A 89 -2.50 -5.12 -2.30
N ASN A 90 -2.77 -6.21 -1.57
CA ASN A 90 -3.22 -7.48 -2.16
C ASN A 90 -4.63 -7.89 -1.70
N ASP A 91 -5.36 -7.05 -0.96
CA ASP A 91 -6.72 -7.37 -0.51
C ASP A 91 -7.71 -7.32 -1.70
N GLY A 92 -8.33 -8.45 -2.01
CA GLY A 92 -9.27 -8.60 -3.12
C GLY A 92 -10.73 -8.37 -2.73
N ASN A 93 -11.04 -8.22 -1.44
CA ASN A 93 -12.42 -8.04 -1.01
C ASN A 93 -12.94 -6.60 -1.10
N ASN A 94 -12.14 -5.62 -1.52
CA ASN A 94 -12.47 -4.18 -1.41
C ASN A 94 -12.93 -3.78 0.02
N GLN A 95 -12.75 -4.65 1.03
CA GLN A 95 -13.29 -4.52 2.38
C GLN A 95 -12.35 -3.74 3.29
N ILE A 96 -11.04 -3.79 3.02
CA ILE A 96 -10.17 -2.67 3.36
C ILE A 96 -10.55 -1.55 2.38
N ASN A 97 -11.66 -0.87 2.69
CA ASN A 97 -12.04 0.39 2.11
C ASN A 97 -10.77 1.18 1.82
N PHE A 98 -10.61 1.71 0.62
CA PHE A 98 -9.50 2.51 0.07
C PHE A 98 -8.81 3.52 1.01
N LEU A 99 -9.32 3.72 2.22
CA LEU A 99 -8.79 4.50 3.33
C LEU A 99 -7.27 4.40 3.49
N PRO A 100 -6.58 3.27 3.78
CA PRO A 100 -5.14 3.34 4.04
C PRO A 100 -4.28 3.63 2.79
N LEU A 101 -4.80 3.36 1.58
CA LEU A 101 -4.11 3.65 0.32
C LEU A 101 -4.28 5.12 -0.11
N GLY A 102 -5.45 5.69 0.16
CA GLY A 102 -5.78 7.10 -0.10
C GLY A 102 -5.34 8.06 1.00
N LEU A 103 -4.73 7.56 2.09
CA LEU A 103 -4.22 8.35 3.18
C LEU A 103 -2.71 8.54 3.08
N TYR A 104 -2.25 9.74 3.43
CA TYR A 104 -0.85 10.07 3.68
C TYR A 104 -0.71 10.75 5.04
N LEU A 105 0.50 10.75 5.58
CA LEU A 105 0.78 11.48 6.81
C LEU A 105 0.97 12.96 6.51
N SER A 106 0.29 13.79 7.29
CA SER A 106 0.51 15.23 7.32
C SER A 106 1.99 15.58 7.51
N GLN A 107 2.41 16.77 7.07
CA GLN A 107 3.80 17.22 7.20
C GLN A 107 4.29 17.21 8.66
N ASP A 108 3.39 17.47 9.61
CA ASP A 108 3.68 17.42 11.05
C ASP A 108 3.65 15.99 11.64
N GLN A 109 3.33 14.98 10.81
CA GLN A 109 3.28 13.56 11.12
C GLN A 109 2.27 13.17 12.22
N LYS A 110 1.29 14.05 12.50
CA LYS A 110 0.31 13.84 13.57
C LYS A 110 -1.00 13.26 13.07
N GLN A 111 -1.34 13.49 11.81
CA GLN A 111 -2.66 13.16 11.27
C GLN A 111 -2.54 12.43 9.93
N LEU A 112 -3.46 11.50 9.71
CA LEU A 112 -3.66 10.90 8.39
C LEU A 112 -4.63 11.78 7.62
N ILE A 113 -4.21 12.23 6.44
CA ILE A 113 -4.96 13.13 5.56
C ILE A 113 -5.24 12.40 4.25
N GLN A 114 -6.41 12.64 3.65
CA GLN A 114 -6.74 12.13 2.33
C GLN A 114 -6.12 13.00 1.23
N PHE A 115 -5.71 12.38 0.13
CA PHE A 115 -5.32 13.16 -1.04
C PHE A 115 -6.50 14.00 -1.55
N GLU A 116 -6.20 15.24 -1.95
CA GLU A 116 -7.16 16.11 -2.61
C GLU A 116 -6.91 16.12 -4.11
N ASP A 117 -7.99 16.23 -4.90
CA ASP A 117 -7.89 16.33 -6.35
C ASP A 117 -7.17 17.63 -6.72
N LYS A 118 -6.05 17.51 -7.45
CA LYS A 118 -5.38 18.66 -8.04
C LYS A 118 -6.04 18.99 -9.36
N LEU A 119 -7.15 19.70 -9.27
CA LEU A 119 -7.91 20.17 -10.42
C LEU A 119 -7.08 21.20 -11.21
N ILE A 120 -6.44 20.74 -12.28
CA ILE A 120 -5.92 21.63 -13.31
C ILE A 120 -7.07 21.86 -14.27
N GLN A 121 -7.55 23.10 -14.42
CA GLN A 121 -8.46 23.41 -15.52
C GLN A 121 -7.68 23.15 -16.82
N PRO A 122 -8.12 22.20 -17.66
CA PRO A 122 -7.42 21.95 -18.91
C PRO A 122 -7.65 23.17 -19.81
N ASP A 123 -6.60 23.96 -20.03
CA ASP A 123 -6.61 24.95 -21.09
C ASP A 123 -6.51 24.24 -22.46
N ILE A 124 -6.88 24.93 -23.53
CA ILE A 124 -6.87 24.36 -24.89
C ILE A 124 -5.49 23.79 -25.23
N VAL A 125 -4.43 24.46 -24.77
CA VAL A 125 -3.04 24.02 -24.94
C VAL A 125 -2.76 22.71 -24.20
N GLY A 126 -3.26 22.56 -22.97
CA GLY A 126 -3.19 21.33 -22.17
C GLY A 126 -3.94 20.17 -22.80
N VAL A 127 -5.13 20.39 -23.37
CA VAL A 127 -5.88 19.35 -24.10
C VAL A 127 -5.15 18.92 -25.38
N LEU A 128 -4.60 19.87 -26.15
CA LEU A 128 -3.84 19.55 -27.36
C LEU A 128 -2.51 18.85 -27.04
N LYS A 129 -1.83 19.24 -25.96
CA LYS A 129 -0.68 18.50 -25.43
C LYS A 129 -1.08 17.13 -24.92
N ALA A 130 -2.27 16.97 -24.34
CA ALA A 130 -2.80 15.68 -23.89
C ALA A 130 -3.08 14.73 -25.08
N GLN A 131 -3.48 15.26 -26.24
CA GLN A 131 -3.63 14.47 -27.47
C GLN A 131 -2.28 13.96 -28.00
N GLN A 132 -1.19 14.68 -27.75
CA GLN A 132 0.16 14.32 -28.20
C GLN A 132 1.01 13.62 -27.12
N SER A 133 0.60 13.70 -25.85
CA SER A 133 1.30 13.14 -24.71
C SER A 133 0.30 12.74 -23.62
N GLU A 134 0.44 11.54 -23.06
CA GLU A 134 -0.41 11.08 -21.95
C GLU A 134 -0.26 12.02 -20.75
N THR A 135 -1.23 12.93 -20.58
CA THR A 135 -1.31 13.84 -19.43
C THR A 135 -2.21 13.19 -18.39
N MET A 136 -1.62 12.76 -17.28
CA MET A 136 -2.39 12.18 -16.19
C MET A 136 -2.99 13.28 -15.32
N LEU A 137 -4.30 13.20 -15.12
CA LEU A 137 -4.99 13.99 -14.10
C LEU A 137 -4.56 13.50 -12.71
N GLN A 138 -4.12 14.41 -11.86
CA GLN A 138 -3.67 14.10 -10.51
C GLN A 138 -4.87 14.04 -9.56
N THR A 139 -5.72 13.03 -9.75
CA THR A 139 -6.82 12.72 -8.84
C THR A 139 -6.27 12.22 -7.50
N SER A 140 -7.08 12.29 -6.45
CA SER A 140 -6.81 11.75 -5.12
C SER A 140 -6.43 10.26 -5.18
N GLU A 141 -7.16 9.48 -5.99
CA GLU A 141 -6.87 8.06 -6.22
C GLU A 141 -5.51 7.85 -6.91
N ALA A 142 -5.23 8.57 -8.00
CA ALA A 142 -3.96 8.47 -8.71
C ALA A 142 -2.78 8.86 -7.82
N GLN A 143 -2.95 9.89 -6.98
CA GLN A 143 -1.95 10.30 -5.99
C GLN A 143 -1.75 9.23 -4.90
N GLY A 144 -2.84 8.62 -4.41
CA GLY A 144 -2.80 7.51 -3.45
C GLY A 144 -2.03 6.32 -3.99
N LEU A 145 -2.40 5.85 -5.20
CA LEU A 145 -1.73 4.75 -5.89
C LEU A 145 -0.26 5.04 -6.16
N ASN A 146 0.07 6.22 -6.69
CA ASN A 146 1.46 6.63 -6.87
C ASN A 146 2.22 6.58 -5.54
N SER A 147 1.64 7.10 -4.45
CA SER A 147 2.30 7.10 -3.13
C SER A 147 2.58 5.70 -2.56
N LEU A 148 1.89 4.67 -3.07
CA LEU A 148 2.10 3.29 -2.67
C LEU A 148 3.38 2.73 -3.30
N PHE A 149 3.47 2.74 -4.62
CA PHE A 149 4.55 2.07 -5.35
C PHE A 149 5.77 2.98 -5.64
N GLN A 150 5.65 4.30 -5.41
CA GLN A 150 6.77 5.24 -5.56
C GLN A 150 7.99 4.80 -4.74
N LEU A 151 7.76 4.30 -3.53
CA LEU A 151 8.82 3.79 -2.66
C LEU A 151 9.61 2.64 -3.31
N TRP A 152 8.93 1.76 -4.05
CA TRP A 152 9.56 0.64 -4.73
C TRP A 152 10.33 1.10 -5.96
N ILE A 153 9.79 2.08 -6.70
CA ILE A 153 10.46 2.70 -7.84
C ILE A 153 11.79 3.35 -7.41
N GLU A 154 11.76 4.19 -6.37
CA GLU A 154 12.94 4.91 -5.86
C GLU A 154 14.04 3.97 -5.36
N ARG A 155 13.67 2.77 -4.93
CA ARG A 155 14.61 1.74 -4.42
C ARG A 155 15.01 0.71 -5.46
N GLY A 156 14.43 0.75 -6.66
CA GLY A 156 14.60 -0.31 -7.66
C GLY A 156 14.06 -1.67 -7.21
N GLU A 157 13.05 -1.70 -6.33
CA GLU A 157 12.38 -2.93 -5.92
C GLU A 157 11.42 -3.43 -7.02
N HIS A 158 11.35 -4.75 -7.20
CA HIS A 158 10.40 -5.36 -8.14
C HIS A 158 8.99 -5.43 -7.54
N PHE A 159 7.99 -4.99 -8.30
CA PHE A 159 6.58 -5.05 -7.92
C PHE A 159 5.69 -5.38 -9.11
N LEU A 160 4.42 -5.72 -8.83
CA LEU A 160 3.41 -6.00 -9.84
C LEU A 160 2.20 -5.06 -9.64
N LEU A 161 1.87 -4.29 -10.68
CA LEU A 161 0.66 -3.46 -10.71
C LEU A 161 -0.47 -4.21 -11.39
N VAL A 162 -1.49 -4.59 -10.61
CA VAL A 162 -2.64 -5.37 -11.08
C VAL A 162 -3.86 -4.47 -11.18
N GLY A 163 -4.64 -4.66 -12.25
CA GLY A 163 -5.91 -3.97 -12.45
C GLY A 163 -6.50 -4.29 -13.82
N PRO A 164 -7.79 -3.99 -14.05
CA PRO A 164 -8.46 -4.26 -15.32
C PRO A 164 -7.77 -3.65 -16.53
N GLU A 165 -8.06 -4.19 -17.71
CA GLU A 165 -7.67 -3.55 -18.97
C GLU A 165 -8.28 -2.13 -19.06
N GLY A 166 -7.52 -1.17 -19.57
CA GLY A 166 -7.94 0.23 -19.64
C GLY A 166 -7.90 1.02 -18.33
N ALA A 167 -7.54 0.41 -17.19
CA ALA A 167 -7.49 1.09 -15.87
C ALA A 167 -6.34 2.11 -15.70
N GLY A 168 -5.67 2.54 -16.77
CA GLY A 168 -4.63 3.58 -16.68
C GLY A 168 -3.28 3.15 -16.09
N LYS A 169 -3.04 1.84 -15.89
CA LYS A 169 -1.79 1.30 -15.32
C LYS A 169 -0.52 1.84 -16.00
N HIS A 170 -0.50 1.87 -17.34
CA HIS A 170 0.65 2.37 -18.11
C HIS A 170 0.90 3.87 -17.86
N MET A 171 -0.18 4.67 -17.85
CA MET A 171 -0.13 6.10 -17.62
C MET A 171 0.40 6.44 -16.21
N LEU A 172 -0.05 5.70 -15.18
CA LEU A 172 0.44 5.83 -13.80
C LEU A 172 1.95 5.56 -13.71
N LEU A 173 2.40 4.42 -14.25
CA LEU A 173 3.82 4.05 -14.23
C LEU A 173 4.69 5.06 -14.98
N ARG A 174 4.21 5.53 -16.14
CA ARG A 174 4.95 6.49 -16.95
C ARG A 174 5.11 7.84 -16.25
N ASP A 175 4.09 8.32 -15.56
CA ASP A 175 4.18 9.55 -14.77
C ASP A 175 5.14 9.42 -13.59
N ALA A 176 5.09 8.30 -12.86
CA ALA A 176 5.99 8.04 -11.74
C ALA A 176 7.46 7.97 -12.21
N LEU A 177 7.74 7.27 -13.31
CA LEU A 177 9.09 7.17 -13.89
C LEU A 177 9.59 8.52 -14.43
N LYS A 178 8.73 9.31 -15.08
CA LYS A 178 9.09 10.68 -15.51
C LYS A 178 9.51 11.55 -14.34
N LYS A 179 8.80 11.45 -13.20
CA LYS A 179 9.15 12.19 -11.98
C LYS A 179 10.53 11.80 -11.45
N GLN A 180 10.86 10.50 -11.46
CA GLN A 180 12.17 10.00 -11.02
C GLN A 180 13.32 10.51 -11.91
N VAL A 181 13.17 10.41 -13.24
CA VAL A 181 14.19 10.91 -14.18
C VAL A 181 14.42 12.41 -14.01
N ASN A 182 13.34 13.18 -13.83
CA ASN A 182 13.45 14.62 -13.63
C ASN A 182 14.08 14.99 -12.28
N SER A 183 13.89 14.19 -11.22
CA SER A 183 14.58 14.42 -9.95
C SER A 183 16.07 14.11 -10.04
N GLU A 184 16.48 13.06 -10.78
CA GLU A 184 17.89 12.70 -10.96
C GLU A 184 18.66 13.72 -11.83
N ILE A 185 17.98 14.42 -12.73
CA ILE A 185 18.59 15.47 -13.59
C ILE A 185 18.70 16.82 -12.84
N ALA A 186 17.92 17.03 -11.78
CA ALA A 186 17.90 18.27 -11.02
C ALA A 186 18.93 18.32 -9.87
N GLU A 187 19.61 17.21 -9.58
CA GLU A 187 20.76 17.11 -8.66
C GLU A 187 22.09 17.20 -9.41
#